data_AF-A0A318TVR9-F1
#
_entry.id   AF-A0A318TVR9-F1
#
_cell.length_a   1.000
_cell.length_b   1.000
_cell.length_c   1.000
_cell.angle_alpha   90.00
_cell.angle_beta   90.00
_cell.angle_gamma   90.00
#
_symmetry.space_group_name_H-M   'P 1'
#
loop_
_entity.id
_entity.type
_entity.pdbx_description
1 polymer ?
#
loop_
_entity_poly.entity_id
_entity_poly.type
_entity_poly.pdbx_seq_one_letter_code
_entity_poly.pdbx_strand_id
1 'polypeptide(L)'
;MKQQDLNAHNDLQIQSNHQENVLLVIDGVRQYGRFKVRPHDADPLDESSKIPRALRRFRLKEWVGFTLFHPEISSSMILQEAHYLASSEIYVRDKQGMVEHSRNVRGGSLNLPHVLFPSKPFIDAKGYRIAYDWAEKPEGIHRIRVSVDASPNQEAIKMDLELDGSTASGPLSVSSPLPGGSMYTHKVAYPASGTVTVGDRTYIFDPTRDLAVLDEHRTALPYRTTWLWGTFAGITPDGIAGANFAQRPIVPGTDEESCLWTPGECEALSDITFVQESSDPLAKWRMTSADGRLDVTFTPEDRKDVKHQLVLASIDYWQMVGTYSGTVAGIEVNNMRGVCESMKARL
;
A
#
# COMPACT_ATOMS: atom_id res chain seq x y z
N MET A 1 27.10 -15.39 37.19
CA MET A 1 26.13 -15.94 36.21
C MET A 1 24.75 -15.31 36.33
N LYS A 2 24.08 -15.27 37.49
CA LYS A 2 22.69 -14.73 37.60
C LYS A 2 22.49 -13.22 37.35
N GLN A 3 23.53 -12.37 37.46
CA GLN A 3 23.39 -10.92 37.30
C GLN A 3 23.46 -10.45 35.82
N GLN A 4 24.18 -11.20 34.96
CA GLN A 4 24.30 -10.88 33.54
C GLN A 4 23.03 -11.26 32.76
N ASP A 5 22.38 -12.35 33.15
CA ASP A 5 21.11 -12.79 32.53
C ASP A 5 19.94 -11.86 32.88
N LEU A 6 19.90 -11.28 34.10
CA LEU A 6 18.88 -10.28 34.47
C LEU A 6 19.04 -8.96 33.72
N ASN A 7 20.28 -8.52 33.47
CA ASN A 7 20.53 -7.29 32.72
C ASN A 7 20.20 -7.47 31.23
N ALA A 8 20.50 -8.64 30.64
CA ALA A 8 20.10 -8.95 29.27
C ALA A 8 18.57 -9.04 29.10
N HIS A 9 17.85 -9.60 30.08
CA HIS A 9 16.38 -9.63 30.07
C HIS A 9 15.75 -8.23 30.27
N ASN A 10 16.33 -7.39 31.13
CA ASN A 10 15.89 -6.01 31.30
C ASN A 10 16.20 -5.15 30.07
N ASP A 11 17.36 -5.31 29.43
CA ASP A 11 17.71 -4.56 28.22
C ASP A 11 16.83 -4.97 27.03
N LEU A 12 16.45 -6.26 26.94
CA LEU A 12 15.46 -6.74 25.97
C LEU A 12 14.04 -6.21 26.25
N GLN A 13 13.63 -6.09 27.52
CA GLN A 13 12.33 -5.48 27.89
C GLN A 13 12.31 -3.95 27.72
N ILE A 14 13.45 -3.27 27.94
CA ILE A 14 13.58 -1.83 27.73
C ILE A 14 13.64 -1.52 26.23
N GLN A 15 14.29 -2.35 25.41
CA GLN A 15 14.26 -2.23 23.95
C GLN A 15 12.88 -2.58 23.37
N SER A 16 12.17 -3.58 23.89
CA SER A 16 10.80 -3.89 23.46
C SER A 16 9.80 -2.78 23.84
N ASN A 17 9.96 -2.14 25.00
CA ASN A 17 9.12 -1.01 25.42
C ASN A 17 9.36 0.29 24.63
N HIS A 18 10.49 0.42 23.93
CA HIS A 18 10.77 1.58 23.09
C HIS A 18 10.20 1.47 21.66
N GLN A 19 9.91 0.26 21.17
CA GLN A 19 9.24 0.08 19.87
C GLN A 19 7.73 0.40 19.93
N GLU A 20 7.09 0.28 21.10
CA GLU A 20 5.63 0.47 21.25
C GLU A 20 5.16 1.95 21.30
N ASN A 21 6.07 2.93 21.32
CA ASN A 21 5.72 4.35 21.60
C ASN A 21 6.03 5.35 20.48
N VAL A 22 6.31 4.90 19.24
CA VAL A 22 6.47 5.83 18.13
C VAL A 22 5.09 6.38 17.74
N LEU A 23 4.90 7.69 17.82
CA LEU A 23 3.66 8.37 17.44
C LEU A 23 3.88 9.26 16.22
N LEU A 24 2.88 9.36 15.34
CA LEU A 24 2.94 10.28 14.20
C LEU A 24 2.90 11.74 14.65
N VAL A 25 2.22 12.01 15.78
CA VAL A 25 2.10 13.34 16.38
C VAL A 25 2.49 13.26 17.85
N ILE A 26 3.40 14.13 18.27
CA ILE A 26 3.87 14.24 19.67
C ILE A 26 3.60 15.66 20.14
N ASP A 27 2.87 15.83 21.25
CA ASP A 27 2.49 17.13 21.80
C ASP A 27 1.86 18.09 20.77
N GLY A 28 1.06 17.51 19.86
CA GLY A 28 0.40 18.25 18.77
C GLY A 28 1.35 18.66 17.63
N VAL A 29 2.58 18.16 17.59
CA VAL A 29 3.54 18.38 16.49
C VAL A 29 3.71 17.10 15.70
N ARG A 30 3.34 17.15 14.42
CA ARG A 30 3.57 16.05 13.48
C ARG A 30 5.06 15.81 13.30
N GLN A 31 5.44 14.54 13.37
CA GLN A 31 6.78 14.07 13.05
C GLN A 31 6.87 13.80 11.55
N TYR A 32 7.88 14.36 10.90
CA TYR A 32 8.19 14.13 9.49
C TYR A 32 9.47 13.31 9.37
N GLY A 33 9.57 12.56 8.28
CA GLY A 33 10.70 11.70 7.95
C GLY A 33 10.32 10.22 7.85
N ARG A 34 11.33 9.37 7.66
CA ARG A 34 11.17 7.91 7.68
C ARG A 34 11.19 7.37 9.12
N PHE A 35 10.28 6.45 9.39
CA PHE A 35 10.24 5.71 10.65
C PHE A 35 10.75 4.29 10.43
N LYS A 36 11.54 3.76 11.37
CA LYS A 36 12.00 2.36 11.34
C LYS A 36 10.87 1.34 11.47
N VAL A 37 9.79 1.74 12.15
CA VAL A 37 8.57 0.95 12.34
C VAL A 37 7.36 1.85 12.05
N ARG A 38 6.20 1.25 11.80
CA ARG A 38 4.94 1.99 11.76
C ARG A 38 4.73 2.70 13.11
N PRO A 39 4.48 4.03 13.17
CA PRO A 39 3.94 4.65 14.37
C PRO A 39 2.73 3.88 14.89
N HIS A 40 2.65 3.67 16.20
CA HIS A 40 1.54 3.00 16.85
C HIS A 40 0.24 3.75 16.56
N ASP A 41 0.22 5.05 16.84
CA ASP A 41 -0.86 5.95 16.46
C ASP A 41 -0.44 6.81 15.27
N ALA A 42 -1.14 6.62 14.16
CA ALA A 42 -0.92 7.32 12.91
C ALA A 42 -2.04 8.33 12.59
N ASP A 43 -2.73 8.91 13.58
CA ASP A 43 -3.77 9.92 13.35
C ASP A 43 -3.17 11.29 12.97
N PRO A 44 -3.29 11.74 11.71
CA PRO A 44 -2.78 13.04 11.29
C PRO A 44 -3.53 14.24 11.89
N LEU A 45 -4.74 14.03 12.40
CA LEU A 45 -5.61 15.09 12.91
C LEU A 45 -5.25 15.51 14.33
N ASP A 46 -4.38 14.77 15.01
CA ASP A 46 -3.87 15.11 16.35
C ASP A 46 -2.89 16.28 16.32
N GLU A 47 -2.36 16.60 15.14
CA GLU A 47 -1.56 17.80 14.91
C GLU A 47 -2.34 19.05 15.36
N SER A 48 -1.68 19.93 16.10
CA SER A 48 -2.27 21.19 16.56
C SER A 48 -2.58 22.10 15.38
N SER A 49 -3.79 22.66 15.34
CA SER A 49 -4.17 23.56 14.25
C SER A 49 -5.20 24.59 14.69
N LYS A 50 -5.14 25.77 14.07
CA LYS A 50 -6.19 26.79 14.15
C LYS A 50 -7.44 26.39 13.34
N ILE A 51 -7.31 25.46 12.39
CA ILE A 51 -8.43 24.97 11.60
C ILE A 51 -9.15 23.87 12.40
N PRO A 52 -10.48 23.98 12.61
CA PRO A 52 -11.25 22.96 13.32
C PRO A 52 -11.01 21.55 12.79
N ARG A 53 -10.88 20.58 13.70
CA ARG A 53 -10.63 19.16 13.37
C ARG A 53 -11.63 18.60 12.34
N ALA A 54 -12.90 18.97 12.41
CA ALA A 54 -13.92 18.54 11.45
C ALA A 54 -13.64 19.01 10.02
N LEU A 55 -13.15 20.25 9.82
CA LEU A 55 -12.80 20.78 8.50
C LEU A 55 -11.52 20.12 7.96
N ARG A 56 -10.55 19.85 8.84
CA ARG A 56 -9.35 19.08 8.46
C ARG A 56 -9.69 17.65 8.08
N ARG A 57 -10.60 17.01 8.83
CA ARG A 57 -11.13 15.68 8.52
C ARG A 57 -11.78 15.65 7.15
N PHE A 58 -12.57 16.66 6.76
CA PHE A 58 -13.15 16.71 5.40
C PHE A 58 -12.09 16.74 4.28
N ARG A 59 -10.92 17.33 4.55
CA ARG A 59 -9.79 17.34 3.61
C ARG A 59 -8.98 16.04 3.62
N LEU A 60 -8.95 15.34 4.75
CA LEU A 60 -8.24 14.06 4.87
C LEU A 60 -8.80 13.01 3.91
N LYS A 61 -7.91 12.29 3.26
CA LYS A 61 -8.18 11.11 2.44
C LYS A 61 -7.36 9.98 3.03
N GLU A 62 -8.00 8.86 3.29
CA GLU A 62 -7.38 7.69 3.90
C GLU A 62 -7.70 6.45 3.07
N TRP A 63 -6.75 5.53 3.00
CA TRP A 63 -7.00 4.22 2.45
C TRP A 63 -6.12 3.16 3.08
N VAL A 64 -6.62 1.93 3.02
CA VAL A 64 -5.87 0.72 3.31
C VAL A 64 -6.25 -0.33 2.28
N GLY A 65 -5.26 -0.88 1.60
CA GLY A 65 -5.44 -1.81 0.51
C GLY A 65 -4.31 -2.82 0.41
N PHE A 66 -4.51 -3.78 -0.49
CA PHE A 66 -3.49 -4.75 -0.84
C PHE A 66 -3.42 -4.89 -2.35
N THR A 67 -2.20 -5.02 -2.86
CA THR A 67 -1.93 -5.57 -4.19
C THR A 67 -1.40 -6.99 -4.01
N LEU A 68 -1.98 -7.95 -4.73
CA LEU A 68 -1.60 -9.35 -4.68
C LEU A 68 -0.65 -9.68 -5.84
N PHE A 69 0.45 -10.33 -5.51
CA PHE A 69 1.44 -10.82 -6.46
C PHE A 69 1.39 -12.34 -6.51
N HIS A 70 0.82 -12.85 -7.60
CA HIS A 70 0.66 -14.27 -7.87
C HIS A 70 1.02 -14.56 -9.34
N PRO A 71 1.58 -15.73 -9.71
CA PRO A 71 1.96 -16.03 -11.08
C PRO A 71 0.81 -15.97 -12.10
N GLU A 72 -0.38 -16.38 -11.67
CA GLU A 72 -1.54 -16.54 -12.55
C GLU A 72 -2.56 -15.40 -12.49
N ILE A 73 -2.48 -14.55 -11.45
CA ILE A 73 -3.43 -13.46 -11.26
C ILE A 73 -2.72 -12.17 -10.88
N SER A 74 -3.30 -11.05 -11.30
CA SER A 74 -3.00 -9.71 -10.80
C SER A 74 -4.26 -9.18 -10.12
N SER A 75 -4.13 -8.69 -8.89
CA SER A 75 -5.29 -8.22 -8.13
C SER A 75 -4.89 -7.07 -7.22
N SER A 76 -5.78 -6.09 -7.08
CA SER A 76 -5.69 -5.13 -5.98
C SER A 76 -7.07 -4.95 -5.36
N MET A 77 -7.08 -4.56 -4.09
CA MET A 77 -8.28 -4.19 -3.36
C MET A 77 -7.99 -3.04 -2.41
N ILE A 78 -9.00 -2.22 -2.16
CA ILE A 78 -8.84 -1.02 -1.34
C ILE A 78 -10.10 -0.75 -0.53
N LEU A 79 -9.91 -0.31 0.72
CA LEU A 79 -10.91 0.39 1.53
C LEU A 79 -10.48 1.85 1.57
N GLN A 80 -11.33 2.79 1.13
CA GLN A 80 -10.97 4.20 1.04
C GLN A 80 -12.04 5.10 1.65
N GLU A 81 -11.60 6.15 2.34
CA GLU A 81 -12.43 7.06 3.12
C GLU A 81 -12.06 8.51 2.79
N ALA A 82 -13.04 9.26 2.32
CA ALA A 82 -12.98 10.71 2.14
C ALA A 82 -13.79 11.46 3.22
N HIS A 83 -14.38 10.74 4.17
CA HIS A 83 -15.25 11.18 5.26
C HIS A 83 -16.61 11.75 4.84
N TYR A 84 -16.76 12.19 3.60
CA TYR A 84 -18.07 12.47 2.97
C TYR A 84 -18.52 11.35 2.03
N LEU A 85 -17.60 10.50 1.60
CA LEU A 85 -17.86 9.28 0.82
C LEU A 85 -16.84 8.23 1.25
N ALA A 86 -17.32 7.02 1.48
CA ALA A 86 -16.48 5.87 1.69
C ALA A 86 -16.76 4.88 0.57
N SER A 87 -15.74 4.16 0.16
CA SER A 87 -15.90 3.15 -0.88
C SER A 87 -14.88 2.04 -0.74
N SER A 88 -15.12 0.99 -1.51
CA SER A 88 -14.16 -0.08 -1.72
C SER A 88 -14.22 -0.54 -3.15
N GLU A 89 -13.09 -1.06 -3.62
CA GLU A 89 -12.94 -1.68 -4.92
C GLU A 89 -12.07 -2.93 -4.76
N ILE A 90 -12.36 -3.95 -5.55
CA ILE A 90 -11.50 -5.11 -5.76
C ILE A 90 -11.58 -5.50 -7.24
N TYR A 91 -10.43 -5.85 -7.81
CA TYR A 91 -10.39 -6.57 -9.08
C TYR A 91 -9.49 -7.80 -8.99
N VAL A 92 -9.79 -8.80 -9.81
CA VAL A 92 -8.90 -9.94 -10.09
C VAL A 92 -8.80 -10.08 -11.60
N ARG A 93 -7.58 -10.04 -12.12
CA ARG A 93 -7.26 -10.26 -13.52
C ARG A 93 -6.49 -11.57 -13.64
N ASP A 94 -7.02 -12.50 -14.41
CA ASP A 94 -6.41 -13.78 -14.73
C ASP A 94 -6.47 -14.01 -16.24
N LYS A 95 -6.16 -15.19 -16.78
CA LYS A 95 -6.16 -15.44 -18.23
C LYS A 95 -7.50 -15.23 -18.95
N GLN A 96 -8.64 -15.28 -18.27
CA GLN A 96 -9.98 -15.10 -18.87
C GLN A 96 -10.40 -13.65 -19.00
N GLY A 97 -9.83 -12.75 -18.18
CA GLY A 97 -10.20 -11.35 -18.18
C GLY A 97 -10.11 -10.74 -16.79
N MET A 98 -10.62 -9.52 -16.66
CA MET A 98 -10.72 -8.81 -15.39
C MET A 98 -12.13 -8.93 -14.82
N VAL A 99 -12.22 -9.38 -13.58
CA VAL A 99 -13.44 -9.31 -12.78
C VAL A 99 -13.26 -8.19 -11.76
N GLU A 100 -14.20 -7.25 -11.69
CA GLU A 100 -14.15 -6.08 -10.83
C GLU A 100 -15.46 -5.88 -10.08
N HIS A 101 -15.36 -5.50 -8.81
CA HIS A 101 -16.49 -5.04 -8.01
C HIS A 101 -16.13 -3.84 -7.15
N SER A 102 -17.01 -2.84 -7.15
CA SER A 102 -16.90 -1.67 -6.28
C SER A 102 -18.18 -1.41 -5.51
N ARG A 103 -18.06 -0.81 -4.33
CA ARG A 103 -19.20 -0.35 -3.52
C ARG A 103 -18.92 0.98 -2.87
N ASN A 104 -19.92 1.85 -2.92
CA ASN A 104 -19.96 3.09 -2.15
C ASN A 104 -20.85 2.89 -0.92
N VAL A 105 -20.40 3.42 0.20
CA VAL A 105 -21.14 3.46 1.47
C VAL A 105 -21.07 4.87 2.06
N ARG A 106 -21.78 5.09 3.17
CA ARG A 106 -21.80 6.40 3.84
C ARG A 106 -20.39 6.79 4.28
N GLY A 107 -19.96 8.03 3.99
CA GLY A 107 -18.70 8.56 4.49
C GLY A 107 -18.59 8.50 6.02
N GLY A 108 -17.39 8.20 6.49
CA GLY A 108 -17.07 7.97 7.90
C GLY A 108 -17.50 6.61 8.44
N SER A 109 -18.01 5.70 7.60
CA SER A 109 -18.48 4.38 8.07
C SER A 109 -17.39 3.33 8.17
N LEU A 110 -16.30 3.45 7.39
CA LEU A 110 -15.22 2.45 7.39
C LEU A 110 -14.34 2.55 8.64
N ASN A 111 -14.32 3.72 9.30
CA ASN A 111 -13.51 4.02 10.49
C ASN A 111 -12.10 3.41 10.37
N LEU A 112 -11.39 3.75 9.29
CA LEU A 112 -10.05 3.22 9.04
C LEU A 112 -9.15 3.52 10.25
N PRO A 113 -8.45 2.49 10.79
CA PRO A 113 -7.87 2.58 12.12
C PRO A 113 -6.53 3.31 12.09
N HIS A 114 -6.35 4.36 12.89
CA HIS A 114 -5.04 5.00 13.10
C HIS A 114 -4.08 4.11 13.90
N VAL A 115 -4.61 3.21 14.72
CA VAL A 115 -3.91 2.08 15.35
C VAL A 115 -4.17 0.80 14.55
N LEU A 116 -3.18 0.32 13.78
CA LEU A 116 -3.40 -0.81 12.86
C LEU A 116 -3.38 -2.18 13.56
N PHE A 117 -2.52 -2.36 14.56
CA PHE A 117 -2.33 -3.64 15.26
C PHE A 117 -2.80 -3.54 16.72
N PRO A 118 -3.79 -4.34 17.17
CA PRO A 118 -4.77 -5.05 16.35
C PRO A 118 -5.86 -4.11 15.84
N SER A 119 -6.44 -4.42 14.68
CA SER A 119 -7.62 -3.74 14.15
C SER A 119 -8.35 -4.61 13.14
N LYS A 120 -9.62 -4.29 12.86
CA LYS A 120 -10.47 -5.07 11.95
C LYS A 120 -11.28 -4.18 11.01
N PRO A 121 -10.64 -3.35 10.16
CA PRO A 121 -11.38 -2.54 9.21
C PRO A 121 -12.12 -3.43 8.21
N PHE A 122 -13.35 -3.04 7.88
CA PHE A 122 -14.14 -3.74 6.88
C PHE A 122 -15.13 -2.80 6.21
N ILE A 123 -15.57 -3.20 5.02
CA ILE A 123 -16.78 -2.72 4.38
C ILE A 123 -17.78 -3.86 4.30
N ASP A 124 -19.04 -3.58 4.60
CA ASP A 124 -20.12 -4.55 4.49
C ASP A 124 -21.35 -3.88 3.84
N ALA A 125 -21.84 -4.51 2.79
CA ALA A 125 -23.06 -4.16 2.08
C ALA A 125 -23.70 -5.46 1.57
N LYS A 126 -24.96 -5.38 1.12
CA LYS A 126 -25.67 -6.56 0.61
C LYS A 126 -24.86 -7.24 -0.51
N GLY A 127 -24.43 -8.48 -0.26
CA GLY A 127 -23.66 -9.29 -1.20
C GLY A 127 -22.23 -8.79 -1.47
N TYR A 128 -21.67 -7.95 -0.58
CA TYR A 128 -20.32 -7.41 -0.75
C TYR A 128 -19.66 -7.16 0.59
N ARG A 129 -18.58 -7.90 0.87
CA ARG A 129 -17.76 -7.73 2.07
C ARG A 129 -16.28 -7.86 1.75
N ILE A 130 -15.49 -6.89 2.20
CA ILE A 130 -14.03 -6.94 2.25
C ILE A 130 -13.63 -6.58 3.69
N ALA A 131 -12.81 -7.41 4.31
CA ALA A 131 -12.38 -7.24 5.69
C ALA A 131 -10.90 -7.61 5.86
N TYR A 132 -10.20 -6.83 6.67
CA TYR A 132 -8.84 -7.14 7.11
C TYR A 132 -8.88 -7.44 8.61
N ASP A 133 -8.14 -8.46 9.05
CA ASP A 133 -8.00 -8.83 10.47
C ASP A 133 -6.52 -8.78 10.83
N TRP A 134 -6.14 -7.74 11.57
CA TRP A 134 -4.76 -7.52 12.00
C TRP A 134 -4.55 -8.13 13.39
N ALA A 135 -3.59 -9.05 13.49
CA ALA A 135 -3.04 -9.54 14.75
C ALA A 135 -2.57 -8.42 15.70
N GLU A 136 -2.33 -8.78 16.96
CA GLU A 136 -1.90 -7.84 18.01
C GLU A 136 -0.56 -7.16 17.73
N LYS A 137 0.32 -7.83 16.99
CA LYS A 137 1.68 -7.37 16.69
C LYS A 137 1.97 -7.44 15.20
N PRO A 138 2.87 -6.59 14.67
CA PRO A 138 3.27 -6.61 13.26
C PRO A 138 3.82 -7.97 12.79
N GLU A 139 4.44 -8.75 13.67
CA GLU A 139 5.02 -10.06 13.34
C GLU A 139 3.99 -11.20 13.38
N GLY A 140 2.71 -10.89 13.65
CA GLY A 140 1.64 -11.87 13.76
C GLY A 140 1.08 -12.34 12.41
N ILE A 141 0.10 -13.25 12.48
CA ILE A 141 -0.65 -13.69 11.30
C ILE A 141 -1.84 -12.77 11.07
N HIS A 142 -1.81 -12.00 9.99
CA HIS A 142 -2.92 -11.15 9.57
C HIS A 142 -3.79 -11.88 8.55
N ARG A 143 -5.01 -11.40 8.31
CA ARG A 143 -5.92 -12.02 7.33
C ARG A 143 -6.62 -11.03 6.42
N ILE A 144 -6.77 -11.40 5.16
CA ILE A 144 -7.65 -10.75 4.19
C ILE A 144 -8.82 -11.69 3.92
N ARG A 145 -10.06 -11.18 4.10
CA ARG A 145 -11.27 -11.94 3.78
C ARG A 145 -12.18 -11.14 2.86
N VAL A 146 -12.52 -11.75 1.72
CA VAL A 146 -13.43 -11.16 0.73
C VAL A 146 -14.56 -12.14 0.43
N SER A 147 -15.78 -11.61 0.39
CA SER A 147 -16.96 -12.33 -0.09
C SER A 147 -17.83 -11.35 -0.87
N VAL A 148 -17.76 -11.45 -2.19
CA VAL A 148 -18.52 -10.61 -3.11
C VAL A 148 -19.35 -11.52 -4.02
N ASP A 149 -20.65 -11.31 -4.01
CA ASP A 149 -21.60 -12.05 -4.86
C ASP A 149 -21.42 -11.68 -6.33
N ALA A 150 -21.80 -12.60 -7.21
CA ALA A 150 -21.85 -12.34 -8.64
C ALA A 150 -22.85 -11.20 -8.95
N SER A 151 -22.54 -10.43 -9.98
CA SER A 151 -23.47 -9.50 -10.62
C SER A 151 -23.75 -9.96 -12.06
N PRO A 152 -24.73 -9.40 -12.79
CA PRO A 152 -25.07 -9.85 -14.14
C PRO A 152 -23.89 -9.97 -15.12
N ASN A 153 -22.83 -9.17 -14.93
CA ASN A 153 -21.66 -9.13 -15.83
C ASN A 153 -20.33 -9.42 -15.12
N GLN A 154 -20.35 -9.79 -13.84
CA GLN A 154 -19.13 -9.98 -13.05
C GLN A 154 -19.30 -11.23 -12.19
N GLU A 155 -18.35 -12.15 -12.27
CA GLU A 155 -18.33 -13.36 -11.45
C GLU A 155 -18.17 -13.01 -9.96
N ALA A 156 -18.57 -13.93 -9.08
CA ALA A 156 -18.35 -13.78 -7.64
C ALA A 156 -16.84 -13.83 -7.32
N ILE A 157 -16.40 -13.10 -6.29
CA ILE A 157 -15.04 -13.17 -5.76
C ILE A 157 -15.10 -13.61 -4.30
N LYS A 158 -14.37 -14.68 -3.97
CA LYS A 158 -14.12 -15.10 -2.58
C LYS A 158 -12.63 -15.16 -2.31
N MET A 159 -12.22 -14.74 -1.12
CA MET A 159 -10.82 -14.74 -0.72
C MET A 159 -10.70 -15.02 0.76
N ASP A 160 -9.75 -15.87 1.11
CA ASP A 160 -9.27 -16.03 2.47
C ASP A 160 -7.76 -16.22 2.39
N LEU A 161 -7.02 -15.18 2.78
CA LEU A 161 -5.56 -15.18 2.77
C LEU A 161 -5.04 -14.90 4.17
N GLU A 162 -4.03 -15.67 4.58
CA GLU A 162 -3.19 -15.40 5.74
C GLU A 162 -1.90 -14.72 5.29
N LEU A 163 -1.48 -13.71 6.04
CA LEU A 163 -0.28 -12.93 5.79
C LEU A 163 0.69 -13.13 6.95
N ASP A 164 1.90 -13.62 6.66
CA ASP A 164 2.91 -13.89 7.69
C ASP A 164 3.76 -12.65 7.95
N GLY A 165 3.46 -11.95 9.05
CA GLY A 165 4.23 -10.78 9.50
C GLY A 165 5.66 -11.09 9.95
N SER A 166 5.94 -12.33 10.37
CA SER A 166 7.27 -12.71 10.89
C SER A 166 8.33 -12.83 9.79
N THR A 167 7.90 -12.99 8.54
CA THR A 167 8.74 -13.11 7.35
C THR A 167 8.46 -12.00 6.32
N ALA A 168 7.80 -10.93 6.73
CA ALA A 168 7.50 -9.80 5.88
C ALA A 168 8.74 -8.98 5.50
N SER A 169 8.61 -8.10 4.50
CA SER A 169 9.66 -7.14 4.16
C SER A 169 9.88 -6.12 5.28
N GLY A 170 11.02 -5.42 5.26
CA GLY A 170 11.16 -4.20 6.05
C GLY A 170 10.02 -3.21 5.76
N PRO A 171 9.52 -2.47 6.77
CA PRO A 171 8.40 -1.56 6.58
C PRO A 171 8.84 -0.26 5.92
N LEU A 172 8.20 0.10 4.81
CA LEU A 172 8.17 1.49 4.37
C LEU A 172 7.21 2.22 5.31
N SER A 173 7.69 3.21 6.07
CA SER A 173 6.85 4.06 6.91
C SER A 173 7.38 5.49 6.86
N VAL A 174 6.64 6.40 6.24
CA VAL A 174 7.12 7.77 5.97
C VAL A 174 6.01 8.78 6.20
N SER A 175 6.33 9.86 6.91
CA SER A 175 5.51 11.07 7.01
C SER A 175 6.21 12.19 6.27
N SER A 176 5.57 12.79 5.27
CA SER A 176 6.20 13.78 4.40
C SER A 176 5.30 15.01 4.22
N PRO A 177 5.87 16.23 4.23
CA PRO A 177 5.12 17.40 3.80
C PRO A 177 4.96 17.39 2.28
N LEU A 178 3.78 17.81 1.82
CA LEU A 178 3.51 18.04 0.40
C LEU A 178 3.33 19.54 0.15
N PRO A 179 3.56 20.04 -1.06
CA PRO A 179 3.18 21.41 -1.41
C PRO A 179 1.68 21.65 -1.14
N GLY A 180 1.35 22.37 -0.06
CA GLY A 180 -0.02 22.64 0.36
C GLY A 180 -0.73 21.48 1.10
N GLY A 181 0.02 20.51 1.61
CA GLY A 181 -0.51 19.31 2.23
C GLY A 181 0.50 18.51 3.06
N SER A 182 0.13 17.29 3.43
CA SER A 182 1.02 16.32 4.06
C SER A 182 0.51 14.90 3.78
N MET A 183 1.40 13.92 3.89
CA MET A 183 1.06 12.51 3.78
C MET A 183 1.74 11.68 4.86
N TYR A 184 1.14 10.55 5.17
CA TYR A 184 1.73 9.44 5.88
C TYR A 184 1.42 8.17 5.10
N THR A 185 2.41 7.31 4.90
CA THR A 185 2.30 6.05 4.14
C THR A 185 2.94 4.93 4.94
N HIS A 186 2.34 3.74 4.87
CA HIS A 186 2.91 2.52 5.41
C HIS A 186 2.69 1.36 4.44
N LYS A 187 3.79 0.73 3.99
CA LYS A 187 3.75 -0.37 3.04
C LYS A 187 4.67 -1.49 3.48
N VAL A 188 4.18 -2.72 3.33
CA VAL A 188 4.87 -3.96 3.71
C VAL A 188 4.47 -5.05 2.73
N ALA A 189 5.43 -5.82 2.23
CA ALA A 189 5.17 -7.02 1.46
C ALA A 189 5.13 -8.23 2.41
N TYR A 190 3.99 -8.92 2.46
CA TYR A 190 3.78 -10.11 3.29
C TYR A 190 3.77 -11.36 2.42
N PRO A 191 4.51 -12.42 2.79
CA PRO A 191 4.24 -13.78 2.33
C PRO A 191 2.79 -14.15 2.60
N ALA A 192 2.11 -14.59 1.54
CA ALA A 192 0.67 -14.84 1.57
C ALA A 192 0.37 -16.32 1.31
N SER A 193 -0.55 -16.88 2.09
CA SER A 193 -1.06 -18.24 1.91
C SER A 193 -2.59 -18.26 1.92
N GLY A 194 -3.21 -19.23 1.24
CA GLY A 194 -4.66 -19.36 1.21
C GLY A 194 -5.22 -19.41 -0.20
N THR A 195 -6.42 -18.87 -0.41
CA THR A 195 -7.12 -19.02 -1.70
C THR A 195 -7.82 -17.75 -2.15
N VAL A 196 -7.78 -17.52 -3.47
CA VAL A 196 -8.64 -16.57 -4.20
C VAL A 196 -9.49 -17.37 -5.18
N THR A 197 -10.80 -17.23 -5.10
CA THR A 197 -11.76 -17.87 -6.02
C THR A 197 -12.53 -16.81 -6.80
N VAL A 198 -12.52 -16.93 -8.12
CA VAL A 198 -13.29 -16.12 -9.06
C VAL A 198 -14.24 -17.05 -9.83
N GLY A 199 -15.55 -16.92 -9.61
CA GLY A 199 -16.53 -17.86 -10.16
C GLY A 199 -16.26 -19.30 -9.68
N ASP A 200 -15.90 -20.18 -10.61
CA ASP A 200 -15.51 -21.57 -10.34
C ASP A 200 -13.98 -21.80 -10.31
N ARG A 201 -13.18 -20.74 -10.48
CA ARG A 201 -11.72 -20.81 -10.66
C ARG A 201 -11.04 -20.43 -9.36
N THR A 202 -10.15 -21.29 -8.86
CA THR A 202 -9.46 -21.08 -7.59
C THR A 202 -7.95 -21.03 -7.79
N TYR A 203 -7.34 -20.01 -7.21
CA TYR A 203 -5.90 -19.75 -7.21
C TYR A 203 -5.37 -19.94 -5.80
N ILE A 204 -4.31 -20.74 -5.65
CA ILE A 204 -3.74 -21.12 -4.36
C ILE A 204 -2.49 -20.27 -4.12
N PHE A 205 -2.53 -19.50 -3.03
CA PHE A 205 -1.40 -18.71 -2.58
C PHE A 205 -0.44 -19.60 -1.78
N ASP A 206 0.81 -19.58 -2.20
CA ASP A 206 1.94 -20.27 -1.55
C ASP A 206 2.85 -19.22 -0.93
N PRO A 207 3.05 -19.21 0.41
CA PRO A 207 3.83 -18.17 1.08
C PRO A 207 5.32 -18.23 0.73
N THR A 208 5.79 -19.30 0.08
CA THR A 208 7.18 -19.37 -0.42
C THR A 208 7.38 -18.65 -1.76
N ARG A 209 6.29 -18.22 -2.40
CA ARG A 209 6.30 -17.64 -3.76
C ARG A 209 5.50 -16.34 -3.86
N ASP A 210 4.36 -16.26 -3.19
CA ASP A 210 3.33 -15.25 -3.42
C ASP A 210 3.30 -14.21 -2.30
N LEU A 211 3.01 -12.97 -2.67
CA LEU A 211 3.03 -11.83 -1.76
C LEU A 211 1.72 -11.06 -1.80
N ALA A 212 1.39 -10.40 -0.69
CA ALA A 212 0.42 -9.31 -0.63
C ALA A 212 1.12 -8.05 -0.11
N VAL A 213 1.11 -6.99 -0.91
CA VAL A 213 1.70 -5.70 -0.54
C VAL A 213 0.63 -4.81 0.05
N LEU A 214 0.76 -4.52 1.35
CA LEU A 214 -0.04 -3.52 2.04
C LEU A 214 0.25 -2.12 1.48
N ASP A 215 -0.81 -1.36 1.26
CA ASP A 215 -0.77 0.09 1.05
C ASP A 215 -1.73 0.77 2.03
N GLU A 216 -1.18 1.28 3.13
CA GLU A 216 -1.88 2.19 4.03
C GLU A 216 -1.42 3.61 3.77
N HIS A 217 -2.37 4.54 3.64
CA HIS A 217 -2.04 5.94 3.42
C HIS A 217 -3.04 6.87 4.07
N ARG A 218 -2.54 8.02 4.54
CA ARG A 218 -3.32 9.13 5.07
C ARG A 218 -2.76 10.43 4.54
N THR A 219 -3.57 11.20 3.84
CA THR A 219 -3.08 12.37 3.14
C THR A 219 -4.07 13.52 3.12
N ALA A 220 -3.54 14.71 3.34
CA ALA A 220 -4.22 15.97 3.08
C ALA A 220 -3.68 16.53 1.77
N LEU A 221 -4.19 16.02 0.64
CA LEU A 221 -3.70 16.41 -0.68
C LEU A 221 -4.00 17.89 -1.00
N PRO A 222 -3.16 18.54 -1.82
CA PRO A 222 -3.52 19.78 -2.47
C PRO A 222 -4.71 19.57 -3.40
N TYR A 223 -5.47 20.65 -3.68
CA TYR A 223 -6.63 20.61 -4.56
C TYR A 223 -6.31 20.00 -5.93
N ARG A 224 -5.12 20.31 -6.47
CA ARG A 224 -4.60 19.68 -7.68
C ARG A 224 -3.45 18.78 -7.30
N THR A 225 -3.57 17.51 -7.63
CA THR A 225 -2.54 16.50 -7.35
C THR A 225 -2.26 15.68 -8.58
N THR A 226 -1.01 15.25 -8.72
CA THR A 226 -0.61 14.29 -9.75
C THR A 226 0.51 13.43 -9.21
N TRP A 227 0.51 12.16 -9.61
CA TRP A 227 1.64 11.26 -9.39
C TRP A 227 1.75 10.23 -10.49
N LEU A 228 2.96 9.73 -10.64
CA LEU A 228 3.23 8.36 -11.10
C LEU A 228 3.67 7.56 -9.88
N TRP A 229 3.24 6.32 -9.81
CA TRP A 229 3.63 5.41 -8.74
C TRP A 229 3.82 4.00 -9.30
N GLY A 230 4.73 3.25 -8.71
CA GLY A 230 4.91 1.84 -9.02
C GLY A 230 5.36 1.06 -7.80
N THR A 231 4.96 -0.20 -7.76
CA THR A 231 5.43 -1.14 -6.75
C THR A 231 5.53 -2.55 -7.32
N PHE A 232 6.55 -3.27 -6.88
CA PHE A 232 6.72 -4.69 -7.15
C PHE A 232 7.58 -5.32 -6.06
N ALA A 233 7.39 -6.61 -5.85
CA ALA A 233 8.19 -7.40 -4.94
C ALA A 233 8.16 -8.88 -5.35
N GLY A 234 9.21 -9.61 -4.98
CA GLY A 234 9.29 -11.05 -5.14
C GLY A 234 10.12 -11.67 -4.02
N ILE A 235 9.95 -12.98 -3.83
CA ILE A 235 10.74 -13.75 -2.88
C ILE A 235 12.01 -14.23 -3.59
N THR A 236 13.15 -13.94 -2.99
CA THR A 236 14.48 -14.41 -3.39
C THR A 236 15.00 -15.41 -2.34
N PRO A 237 16.08 -16.16 -2.61
CA PRO A 237 16.67 -17.06 -1.62
C PRO A 237 17.05 -16.40 -0.30
N ASP A 238 17.39 -15.11 -0.34
CA ASP A 238 17.84 -14.35 0.83
C ASP A 238 16.67 -13.65 1.57
N GLY A 239 15.51 -13.50 0.91
CA GLY A 239 14.34 -12.80 1.46
C GLY A 239 13.57 -12.02 0.38
N ILE A 240 12.70 -11.11 0.81
CA ILE A 240 11.93 -10.30 -0.14
C ILE A 240 12.83 -9.23 -0.77
N ALA A 241 12.75 -9.11 -2.09
CA ALA A 241 13.37 -8.02 -2.84
C ALA A 241 12.34 -7.33 -3.74
N GLY A 242 12.45 -6.00 -3.88
CA GLY A 242 11.51 -5.22 -4.67
C GLY A 242 11.68 -3.72 -4.47
N ALA A 243 10.71 -2.96 -4.91
CA ALA A 243 10.71 -1.52 -4.73
C ALA A 243 9.29 -0.94 -4.67
N ASN A 244 9.18 0.21 -4.01
CA ASN A 244 8.04 1.10 -4.10
C ASN A 244 8.58 2.47 -4.47
N PHE A 245 8.00 3.15 -5.45
CA PHE A 245 8.53 4.43 -5.90
C PHE A 245 7.45 5.32 -6.48
N ALA A 246 7.64 6.62 -6.34
CA ALA A 246 6.72 7.61 -6.83
C ALA A 246 7.45 8.81 -7.45
N GLN A 247 6.77 9.45 -8.39
CA GLN A 247 7.13 10.76 -8.89
C GLN A 247 5.93 11.68 -8.71
N ARG A 248 6.06 12.68 -7.82
CA ARG A 248 5.03 13.70 -7.56
C ARG A 248 5.67 15.03 -7.14
N PRO A 249 4.92 16.14 -7.08
CA PRO A 249 5.41 17.37 -6.47
C PRO A 249 5.75 17.18 -4.99
N ILE A 250 7.01 17.47 -4.61
CA ILE A 250 7.53 17.35 -3.24
C ILE A 250 8.00 18.69 -2.66
N VAL A 251 8.17 18.73 -1.34
CA VAL A 251 8.96 19.79 -0.69
C VAL A 251 10.44 19.41 -0.81
N PRO A 252 11.33 20.29 -1.32
CA PRO A 252 12.74 19.95 -1.47
C PRO A 252 13.39 19.57 -0.13
N GLY A 253 14.21 18.51 -0.14
CA GLY A 253 14.99 18.07 1.02
C GLY A 253 14.20 17.27 2.06
N THR A 254 13.01 16.74 1.72
CA THR A 254 12.21 15.93 2.62
C THR A 254 12.07 14.49 2.12
N ASP A 255 11.95 13.54 3.04
CA ASP A 255 11.73 12.12 2.70
C ASP A 255 10.44 11.91 1.90
N GLU A 256 10.45 10.89 1.04
CA GLU A 256 9.33 10.49 0.17
C GLU A 256 9.03 8.99 0.37
N GLU A 257 7.93 8.49 -0.19
CA GLU A 257 7.55 7.07 -0.14
C GLU A 257 8.37 6.14 -1.05
N SER A 258 9.43 6.63 -1.68
CA SER A 258 10.29 5.81 -2.52
C SER A 258 11.29 4.98 -1.67
N CYS A 259 11.36 3.68 -1.93
CA CYS A 259 12.24 2.74 -1.25
C CYS A 259 12.57 1.49 -2.08
N LEU A 260 13.65 0.83 -1.67
CA LEU A 260 13.96 -0.54 -2.05
C LEU A 260 13.62 -1.45 -0.86
N TRP A 261 12.95 -2.55 -1.15
CA TRP A 261 12.95 -3.69 -0.26
C TRP A 261 14.14 -4.56 -0.65
N THR A 262 15.08 -4.68 0.29
CA THR A 262 16.15 -5.67 0.24
C THR A 262 15.88 -6.68 1.36
N PRO A 263 16.48 -7.89 1.31
CA PRO A 263 16.22 -8.91 2.32
C PRO A 263 16.34 -8.38 3.77
N GLY A 264 15.18 -8.29 4.45
CA GLY A 264 15.07 -7.82 5.84
C GLY A 264 15.06 -6.30 6.05
N GLU A 265 15.30 -5.48 5.02
CA GLU A 265 15.51 -4.04 5.15
C GLU A 265 14.58 -3.23 4.21
N CYS A 266 14.34 -1.97 4.59
CA CYS A 266 13.65 -0.99 3.75
C CYS A 266 14.52 0.25 3.59
N GLU A 267 15.16 0.35 2.44
CA GLU A 267 16.16 1.38 2.18
C GLU A 267 15.54 2.53 1.41
N ALA A 268 15.82 3.78 1.83
CA ALA A 268 15.38 4.95 1.07
C ALA A 268 15.97 4.93 -0.35
N LEU A 269 15.19 5.43 -1.30
CA LEU A 269 15.59 5.56 -2.69
C LEU A 269 15.57 7.03 -3.10
N SER A 270 16.59 7.45 -3.85
CA SER A 270 16.67 8.81 -4.39
C SER A 270 15.63 9.04 -5.50
N ASP A 271 15.52 10.28 -5.99
CA ASP A 271 14.57 10.69 -7.04
C ASP A 271 14.49 9.71 -8.22
N ILE A 272 13.26 9.49 -8.70
CA ILE A 272 12.92 8.47 -9.69
C ILE A 272 12.52 9.13 -11.00
N THR A 273 13.11 8.64 -12.09
CA THR A 273 12.74 9.03 -13.45
C THR A 273 11.88 7.94 -14.07
N PHE A 274 10.68 8.31 -14.53
CA PHE A 274 9.79 7.44 -15.31
C PHE A 274 9.88 7.81 -16.80
N VAL A 275 10.20 6.84 -17.65
CA VAL A 275 10.26 7.02 -19.11
C VAL A 275 9.38 5.99 -19.79
N GLN A 276 8.27 6.45 -20.39
CA GLN A 276 7.43 5.63 -21.24
C GLN A 276 8.04 5.53 -22.64
N GLU A 277 8.16 4.32 -23.20
CA GLU A 277 8.79 4.10 -24.51
C GLU A 277 8.04 4.76 -25.67
N SER A 278 6.72 4.87 -25.59
CA SER A 278 5.88 5.50 -26.62
C SER A 278 4.56 6.00 -26.04
N SER A 279 3.68 6.57 -26.87
CA SER A 279 2.33 6.99 -26.44
C SER A 279 1.30 5.85 -26.37
N ASP A 280 1.70 4.60 -26.65
CA ASP A 280 0.81 3.43 -26.49
C ASP A 280 0.44 3.28 -24.99
N PRO A 281 -0.86 3.16 -24.64
CA PRO A 281 -1.31 2.95 -23.27
C PRO A 281 -0.65 1.79 -22.52
N LEU A 282 -0.17 0.76 -23.25
CA LEU A 282 0.54 -0.40 -22.70
C LEU A 282 2.02 -0.44 -23.11
N ALA A 283 2.59 0.70 -23.55
CA ALA A 283 4.03 0.82 -23.77
C ALA A 283 4.80 0.49 -22.48
N LYS A 284 5.97 -0.12 -22.64
CA LYS A 284 6.86 -0.37 -21.51
C LYS A 284 7.32 0.94 -20.88
N TRP A 285 7.63 0.87 -19.58
CA TRP A 285 8.17 1.99 -18.82
C TRP A 285 9.53 1.60 -18.28
N ARG A 286 10.53 2.47 -18.43
CA ARG A 286 11.79 2.36 -17.70
C ARG A 286 11.74 3.27 -16.49
N MET A 287 12.12 2.75 -15.34
CA MET A 287 12.23 3.49 -14.08
C MET A 287 13.65 3.39 -13.55
N THR A 288 14.28 4.54 -13.31
CA THR A 288 15.64 4.62 -12.79
C THR A 288 15.72 5.56 -11.59
N SER A 289 16.55 5.22 -10.60
CA SER A 289 16.85 6.12 -9.48
C SER A 289 18.10 6.96 -9.73
N ALA A 290 18.12 8.17 -9.19
CA ALA A 290 19.26 9.09 -9.33
C ALA A 290 20.56 8.57 -8.70
N ASP A 291 20.47 7.69 -7.71
CA ASP A 291 21.61 7.01 -7.07
C ASP A 291 22.05 5.73 -7.79
N GLY A 292 21.38 5.35 -8.90
CA GLY A 292 21.73 4.18 -9.72
C GLY A 292 21.39 2.83 -9.08
N ARG A 293 20.66 2.81 -7.96
CA ARG A 293 20.28 1.58 -7.24
C ARG A 293 19.01 0.92 -7.77
N LEU A 294 18.25 1.61 -8.61
CA LEU A 294 17.10 1.07 -9.35
C LEU A 294 17.30 1.32 -10.85
N ASP A 295 17.21 0.26 -11.65
CA ASP A 295 17.07 0.34 -13.11
C ASP A 295 16.21 -0.84 -13.57
N VAL A 296 14.92 -0.57 -13.79
CA VAL A 296 13.94 -1.60 -14.12
C VAL A 296 13.08 -1.20 -15.30
N THR A 297 12.62 -2.20 -16.04
CA THR A 297 11.61 -2.05 -17.09
C THR A 297 10.32 -2.73 -16.65
N PHE A 298 9.24 -1.96 -16.57
CA PHE A 298 7.89 -2.47 -16.43
C PHE A 298 7.30 -2.79 -17.81
N THR A 299 6.81 -4.02 -17.97
CA THR A 299 6.04 -4.45 -19.14
C THR A 299 4.57 -4.60 -18.72
N PRO A 300 3.69 -3.68 -19.13
CA PRO A 300 2.26 -3.78 -18.86
C PRO A 300 1.63 -4.99 -19.54
N GLU A 301 0.69 -5.64 -18.87
CA GLU A 301 -0.14 -6.73 -19.41
C GLU A 301 -1.58 -6.29 -19.61
N ASP A 302 -2.07 -5.42 -18.71
CA ASP A 302 -3.41 -4.87 -18.79
C ASP A 302 -3.47 -3.52 -18.05
N ARG A 303 -4.57 -2.81 -18.26
CA ARG A 303 -4.79 -1.47 -17.73
C ARG A 303 -6.24 -1.29 -17.29
N LYS A 304 -6.40 -0.82 -16.06
CA LYS A 304 -7.65 -0.31 -15.52
C LYS A 304 -7.64 1.20 -15.56
N ASP A 305 -8.69 1.80 -16.13
CA ASP A 305 -8.90 3.25 -16.15
C ASP A 305 -10.07 3.64 -15.25
N VAL A 306 -9.90 4.72 -14.49
CA VAL A 306 -10.97 5.39 -13.73
C VAL A 306 -10.96 6.86 -14.09
N LYS A 307 -12.00 7.29 -14.82
CA LYS A 307 -12.17 8.68 -15.25
C LYS A 307 -13.51 9.21 -14.78
N HIS A 308 -13.50 10.23 -13.93
CA HIS A 308 -14.69 10.97 -13.56
C HIS A 308 -14.46 12.48 -13.71
N GLN A 309 -15.43 13.15 -14.32
CA GLN A 309 -15.42 14.60 -14.49
C GLN A 309 -16.69 15.18 -13.84
N LEU A 310 -16.50 15.96 -12.78
CA LEU A 310 -17.54 16.79 -12.16
C LEU A 310 -17.18 18.27 -12.38
N VAL A 311 -18.09 19.18 -12.03
CA VAL A 311 -17.91 20.63 -12.27
C VAL A 311 -16.70 21.17 -11.50
N LEU A 312 -16.53 20.76 -10.24
CA LEU A 312 -15.42 21.20 -9.40
C LEU A 312 -14.33 20.12 -9.25
N ALA A 313 -14.70 18.84 -9.15
CA ALA A 313 -13.76 17.74 -9.00
C ALA A 313 -13.54 16.96 -10.30
N SER A 314 -12.35 16.39 -10.48
CA SER A 314 -12.05 15.46 -11.56
C SER A 314 -11.01 14.45 -11.13
N ILE A 315 -11.09 13.24 -11.64
CA ILE A 315 -10.07 12.21 -11.50
C ILE A 315 -9.81 11.61 -12.89
N ASP A 316 -8.54 11.55 -13.24
CA ASP A 316 -8.01 10.79 -14.37
C ASP A 316 -6.95 9.87 -13.76
N TYR A 317 -7.36 8.64 -13.51
CA TYR A 317 -6.55 7.60 -12.89
C TYR A 317 -6.46 6.40 -13.83
N TRP A 318 -5.28 5.79 -13.85
CA TRP A 318 -5.13 4.46 -14.40
C TRP A 318 -4.14 3.67 -13.57
N GLN A 319 -4.34 2.37 -13.51
CA GLN A 319 -3.41 1.42 -12.93
C GLN A 319 -3.21 0.28 -13.93
N MET A 320 -1.96 0.01 -14.24
CA MET A 320 -1.53 -1.10 -15.06
C MET A 320 -1.01 -2.21 -14.17
N VAL A 321 -1.31 -3.42 -14.54
CA VAL A 321 -0.72 -4.64 -13.97
C VAL A 321 0.28 -5.20 -14.96
N GLY A 322 1.36 -5.81 -14.47
CA GLY A 322 2.36 -6.38 -15.34
C GLY A 322 3.56 -6.92 -14.57
N THR A 323 4.73 -6.86 -15.21
CA THR A 323 5.96 -7.39 -14.63
C THR A 323 7.13 -6.43 -14.75
N TYR A 324 8.00 -6.46 -13.75
CA TYR A 324 9.26 -5.72 -13.68
C TYR A 324 10.45 -6.65 -13.93
N SER A 325 11.40 -6.21 -14.75
CA SER A 325 12.70 -6.85 -14.95
C SER A 325 13.83 -5.82 -14.97
N GLY A 326 14.98 -6.15 -14.39
CA GLY A 326 16.14 -5.24 -14.28
C GLY A 326 16.92 -5.48 -12.99
N THR A 327 17.36 -4.40 -12.34
CA THR A 327 18.22 -4.47 -11.15
C THR A 327 17.68 -3.61 -10.00
N VAL A 328 17.71 -4.17 -8.80
CA VAL A 328 17.35 -3.53 -7.52
C VAL A 328 18.51 -3.71 -6.54
N ALA A 329 19.19 -2.63 -6.15
CA ALA A 329 20.36 -2.67 -5.26
C ALA A 329 21.43 -3.71 -5.68
N GLY A 330 21.59 -3.96 -6.98
CA GLY A 330 22.49 -4.98 -7.51
C GLY A 330 21.90 -6.39 -7.61
N ILE A 331 20.69 -6.61 -7.08
CA ILE A 331 19.93 -7.87 -7.21
C ILE A 331 19.22 -7.86 -8.56
N GLU A 332 19.43 -8.90 -9.36
CA GLU A 332 18.69 -9.11 -10.60
C GLU A 332 17.24 -9.49 -10.28
N VAL A 333 16.30 -8.76 -10.86
CA VAL A 333 14.88 -9.04 -10.79
C VAL A 333 14.37 -9.39 -12.18
N ASN A 334 13.59 -10.46 -12.30
CA ASN A 334 13.11 -10.93 -13.60
C ASN A 334 11.65 -11.35 -13.51
N ASN A 335 10.79 -10.71 -14.31
CA ASN A 335 9.37 -10.94 -14.41
C ASN A 335 8.64 -10.87 -13.05
N MET A 336 9.10 -10.02 -12.14
CA MET A 336 8.44 -9.83 -10.84
C MET A 336 7.11 -9.12 -11.02
N ARG A 337 6.04 -9.66 -10.44
CA ARG A 337 4.71 -9.05 -10.50
C ARG A 337 4.70 -7.69 -9.81
N GLY A 338 3.99 -6.75 -10.42
CA GLY A 338 3.88 -5.40 -9.90
C GLY A 338 2.83 -4.58 -10.62
N VAL A 339 2.67 -3.36 -10.17
CA VAL A 339 1.74 -2.38 -10.73
C VAL A 339 2.45 -1.06 -10.98
N CYS A 340 1.96 -0.35 -11.99
CA CYS A 340 2.34 1.03 -12.29
C CYS A 340 1.05 1.84 -12.47
N GLU A 341 0.95 3.00 -11.84
CA GLU A 341 -0.25 3.82 -11.90
C GLU A 341 0.09 5.29 -12.14
N SER A 342 -0.92 6.02 -12.61
CA SER A 342 -0.92 7.47 -12.60
C SER A 342 -2.22 8.00 -12.06
N MET A 343 -2.10 9.12 -11.36
CA MET A 343 -3.23 9.94 -10.97
C MET A 343 -3.02 11.37 -11.45
N LYS A 344 -4.11 11.97 -11.92
CA LYS A 344 -4.30 13.41 -12.03
C LYS A 344 -5.67 13.75 -11.46
N ALA A 345 -5.71 14.57 -10.41
CA ALA A 345 -6.97 14.90 -9.77
C ALA A 345 -7.12 16.38 -9.40
N ARG A 346 -8.39 16.82 -9.44
CA ARG A 346 -8.92 18.00 -8.77
C ARG A 346 -9.91 17.52 -7.71
N LEU A 347 -9.64 17.76 -6.43
CA LEU A 347 -10.36 17.13 -5.30
C LEU A 347 -11.41 18.01 -4.64
#